data_AF-A0A7R9G5A3-F1
#
_entry.id   AF-A0A7R9G5A3-F1
#
_cell.length_a   1.000
_cell.length_b   1.000
_cell.length_c   1.000
_cell.angle_alpha   90.00
_cell.angle_beta   90.00
_cell.angle_gamma   90.00
#
_symmetry.space_group_name_H-M   'P 1'
#
loop_
_entity.id
_entity.type
_entity.pdbx_description
1 polymer ?
#
loop_
_entity_poly.entity_id
_entity_poly.type
_entity_poly.pdbx_seq_one_letter_code
_entity_poly.pdbx_strand_id
1 'polypeptide(L)'
;MESLGRLQGEATSAISRLLGYAGPHWRQSERLEPRLLDVRLAATRLKASLHDLAEFGEGALGNAARAQDKGLAAKLRPLVKALRDADKLVWEATAALDALDWAPESLARDTGDESQRTTPQPPDALDQLVACARALTEDVRQTASFIQGNSTLLFKRASTPPGSGEWLEDYDYVNLESRESVARQDADILASLPVELRKSYDALVKEAESAAVINEPKASDGGDLDPDDKQVLAFYAAQTVTHSAHLTHAIDAFLQTVEHNQPPKVFLAHSKFVVLSAHRLVHIGDTVHRNVVRSEVRSSVLNCANQLSEALAQTVQKTKRAAQQFPSVTAVQEMVDSVVDVSHIARDLKMSLVQAAQQV
;
A
#
# COMPACT_ATOMS: atom_id res chain seq x y z
N MET A 1 5.91 3.75 1.24
CA MET A 1 6.12 4.11 -0.18
C MET A 1 6.15 5.62 -0.39
N GLU A 2 5.30 6.41 0.27
CA GLU A 2 5.35 7.88 0.22
C GLU A 2 6.73 8.47 0.59
N SER A 3 7.42 7.90 1.58
CA SER A 3 8.78 8.32 1.95
C SER A 3 9.80 8.14 0.82
N LEU A 4 9.75 7.03 0.05
CA LEU A 4 10.68 6.82 -1.06
C LEU A 4 10.38 7.77 -2.22
N GLY A 5 9.10 7.99 -2.53
CA GLY A 5 8.68 8.95 -3.56
C GLY A 5 9.13 10.38 -3.24
N ARG A 6 9.05 10.77 -1.96
CA ARG A 6 9.58 12.06 -1.47
C ARG A 6 11.10 12.15 -1.67
N LEU A 7 11.86 11.16 -1.20
CA LEU A 7 13.33 11.14 -1.31
C LEU A 7 13.80 11.15 -2.78
N GLN A 8 13.16 10.35 -3.63
CA GLN A 8 13.42 10.34 -5.07
C GLN A 8 13.12 11.71 -5.70
N GLY A 9 11.99 12.33 -5.35
CA GLY A 9 11.59 13.64 -5.85
C GLY A 9 12.56 14.75 -5.41
N GLU A 10 12.98 14.74 -4.15
CA GLU A 10 13.96 15.70 -3.60
C GLU A 10 15.32 15.56 -4.28
N ALA A 11 15.85 14.33 -4.41
CA ALA A 11 17.10 14.06 -5.10
C ALA A 11 17.03 14.46 -6.58
N THR A 12 15.96 14.08 -7.28
CA THR A 12 15.76 14.43 -8.70
C THR A 12 15.65 15.94 -8.90
N SER A 13 14.97 16.65 -8.01
CA SER A 13 14.87 18.11 -8.05
C SER A 13 16.23 18.78 -7.80
N ALA A 14 17.00 18.30 -6.83
CA ALA A 14 18.33 18.82 -6.52
C ALA A 14 19.30 18.60 -7.70
N ILE A 15 19.30 17.40 -8.30
CA ILE A 15 20.05 17.08 -9.52
C ILE A 15 19.65 18.03 -10.66
N SER A 16 18.35 18.15 -10.95
CA SER A 16 17.86 18.98 -12.05
C SER A 16 18.26 20.44 -11.90
N ARG A 17 18.17 20.98 -10.68
CA ARG A 17 18.59 22.35 -10.37
C ARG A 17 20.10 22.52 -10.58
N LEU A 18 20.92 21.63 -10.04
CA LEU A 18 22.37 21.69 -10.19
C LEU A 18 22.80 21.62 -11.66
N LEU A 19 22.21 20.70 -12.42
CA LEU A 19 22.47 20.57 -13.87
C LEU A 19 21.96 21.76 -14.67
N GLY A 20 20.89 22.42 -14.22
CA GLY A 20 20.37 23.65 -14.82
C GLY A 20 21.32 24.84 -14.71
N TYR A 21 22.25 24.83 -13.74
CA TYR A 21 23.34 25.81 -13.67
C TYR A 21 24.53 25.42 -14.54
N ALA A 22 24.75 24.13 -14.80
CA ALA A 22 25.89 23.59 -15.57
C ALA A 22 25.66 23.60 -17.10
N GLY A 23 25.24 24.75 -17.64
CA GLY A 23 25.10 24.99 -19.08
C GLY A 23 26.41 25.40 -19.77
N PRO A 24 26.42 25.75 -21.07
CA PRO A 24 27.65 26.20 -21.75
C PRO A 24 28.25 27.45 -21.08
N HIS A 25 29.57 27.45 -20.89
CA HIS A 25 30.33 28.55 -20.29
C HIS A 25 29.92 28.92 -18.86
N TRP A 26 29.24 28.02 -18.14
CA TRP A 26 28.75 28.26 -16.78
C TRP A 26 29.85 28.55 -15.74
N ARG A 27 31.10 28.22 -16.05
CA ARG A 27 32.27 28.49 -15.20
C ARG A 27 32.84 29.89 -15.39
N GLN A 28 32.41 30.69 -16.37
CA GLN A 28 32.87 32.08 -16.50
C GLN A 28 32.41 32.90 -15.29
N SER A 29 33.27 33.79 -14.77
CA SER A 29 32.99 34.56 -13.54
C SER A 29 31.68 35.33 -13.64
N GLU A 30 31.43 35.97 -14.78
CA GLU A 30 30.22 36.73 -15.08
C GLU A 30 28.91 35.90 -14.96
N ARG A 31 29.00 34.59 -15.17
CA ARG A 31 27.85 33.66 -15.12
C ARG A 31 27.76 32.89 -13.81
N LEU A 32 28.91 32.59 -13.20
CA LEU A 32 28.99 31.81 -11.98
C LEU A 32 28.70 32.66 -10.74
N GLU A 33 29.33 33.83 -10.62
CA GLU A 33 29.22 34.70 -9.44
C GLU A 33 27.76 35.02 -9.06
N PRO A 34 26.87 35.45 -9.99
CA PRO A 34 25.50 35.83 -9.62
C PRO A 34 24.66 34.65 -9.14
N ARG A 35 25.08 33.41 -9.45
CA ARG A 35 24.32 32.17 -9.18
C ARG A 35 25.03 31.27 -8.17
N LEU A 36 26.18 31.69 -7.62
CA LEU A 36 27.06 30.85 -6.82
C LEU A 36 26.37 30.33 -5.55
N LEU A 37 25.60 31.18 -4.89
CA LEU A 37 24.80 30.80 -3.71
C LEU A 37 23.74 29.76 -4.05
N ASP A 38 23.11 29.88 -5.22
CA ASP A 38 22.11 28.90 -5.68
C ASP A 38 22.76 27.56 -6.02
N VAL A 39 23.95 27.57 -6.65
CA VAL A 39 24.74 26.37 -6.92
C VAL A 39 25.15 25.68 -5.62
N ARG A 40 25.62 26.45 -4.63
CA ARG A 40 25.96 25.94 -3.29
C ARG A 40 24.74 25.32 -2.59
N LEU A 41 23.60 25.98 -2.66
CA LEU A 41 22.35 25.47 -2.10
C LEU A 41 21.89 24.19 -2.81
N ALA A 42 21.98 24.13 -4.14
CA ALA A 42 21.65 22.94 -4.92
C ALA A 42 22.57 21.76 -4.57
N ALA A 43 23.89 22.01 -4.44
CA ALA A 43 24.86 21.02 -4.01
C ALA A 43 24.60 20.51 -2.59
N THR A 44 24.25 21.40 -1.65
CA THR A 44 23.92 21.04 -0.27
C THR A 44 22.65 20.19 -0.19
N ARG A 45 21.61 20.55 -0.97
CA ARG A 45 20.37 19.77 -1.07
C ARG A 45 20.60 18.41 -1.71
N LEU A 46 21.45 18.35 -2.75
CA LEU A 46 21.83 17.09 -3.38
C LEU A 46 22.53 16.18 -2.37
N LYS A 47 23.51 16.70 -1.63
CA LYS A 47 24.20 15.96 -0.56
C LYS A 47 23.21 15.37 0.45
N ALA A 48 22.31 16.20 1.00
CA ALA A 48 21.36 15.74 2.02
C ALA A 48 20.37 14.69 1.47
N SER A 49 19.73 14.98 0.34
CA SER A 49 18.72 14.08 -0.24
C SER A 49 19.30 12.76 -0.78
N LEU A 50 20.52 12.79 -1.32
CA LEU A 50 21.22 11.59 -1.76
C LEU A 50 21.62 10.71 -0.58
N HIS A 51 22.10 11.31 0.51
CA HIS A 51 22.44 10.58 1.72
C HIS A 51 21.22 9.83 2.29
N ASP A 52 20.10 10.55 2.47
CA ASP A 52 18.86 9.96 2.97
C ASP A 52 18.36 8.83 2.04
N LEU A 53 18.47 9.01 0.72
CA LEU A 53 18.09 7.98 -0.26
C LEU A 53 19.01 6.76 -0.21
N ALA A 54 20.32 6.96 -0.03
CA ALA A 54 21.30 5.88 0.07
C ALA A 54 21.12 5.10 1.37
N GLU A 55 20.85 5.76 2.50
CA GLU A 55 20.49 5.10 3.76
C GLU A 55 19.20 4.29 3.64
N PHE A 56 18.17 4.86 2.98
CA PHE A 56 16.93 4.14 2.70
C PHE A 56 17.19 2.90 1.82
N GLY A 57 18.03 3.03 0.80
CA GLY A 57 18.45 1.94 -0.08
C GLY A 57 19.14 0.81 0.68
N GLU A 58 20.03 1.13 1.62
CA GLU A 58 20.68 0.14 2.50
C GLU A 58 19.67 -0.57 3.40
N GLY A 59 18.70 0.16 3.97
CA GLY A 59 17.61 -0.43 4.73
C GLY A 59 16.79 -1.42 3.89
N ALA A 60 16.46 -1.04 2.65
CA ALA A 60 15.77 -1.91 1.70
C ALA A 60 16.60 -3.16 1.34
N LEU A 61 17.91 -3.00 1.14
CA LEU A 61 18.83 -4.10 0.85
C LEU A 61 18.95 -5.08 2.04
N GLY A 62 18.99 -4.56 3.26
CA GLY A 62 18.97 -5.35 4.49
C GLY A 62 17.71 -6.23 4.59
N ASN A 63 16.56 -5.67 4.21
CA ASN A 63 15.31 -6.43 4.14
C ASN A 63 15.32 -7.46 3.01
N ALA A 64 15.83 -7.09 1.83
CA ALA A 64 15.98 -8.00 0.69
C ALA A 64 16.83 -9.23 1.05
N ALA A 65 17.90 -9.06 1.85
CA ALA A 65 18.75 -10.15 2.28
C ALA A 65 18.00 -11.18 3.17
N ARG A 66 16.99 -10.71 3.90
CA ARG A 66 16.14 -11.52 4.79
C ARG A 66 14.89 -12.08 4.09
N ALA A 67 14.58 -11.62 2.88
CA ALA A 67 13.50 -12.16 2.08
C ALA A 67 13.73 -13.63 1.69
N GLN A 68 12.63 -14.32 1.36
CA GLN A 68 12.66 -15.71 0.87
C GLN A 68 13.33 -15.79 -0.51
N ASP A 69 13.11 -14.79 -1.37
CA ASP A 69 13.76 -14.68 -2.67
C ASP A 69 15.15 -14.02 -2.53
N LYS A 70 16.21 -14.85 -2.65
CA LYS A 70 17.60 -14.39 -2.63
C LYS A 70 18.01 -13.63 -3.90
N GLY A 71 17.25 -13.72 -4.98
CA GLY A 71 17.48 -12.99 -6.23
C GLY A 71 17.25 -11.48 -6.10
N LEU A 72 16.36 -11.05 -5.19
CA LEU A 72 16.11 -9.63 -4.91
C LEU A 72 17.34 -8.91 -4.39
N ALA A 73 17.98 -9.48 -3.37
CA ALA A 73 19.18 -8.90 -2.77
C ALA A 73 20.34 -8.85 -3.78
N ALA A 74 20.48 -9.86 -4.64
CA ALA A 74 21.51 -9.89 -5.67
C ALA A 74 21.36 -8.77 -6.70
N LYS A 75 20.12 -8.43 -7.07
CA LYS A 75 19.80 -7.35 -8.04
C LYS A 75 19.82 -5.95 -7.41
N LEU A 76 19.39 -5.81 -6.16
CA LEU A 76 19.35 -4.51 -5.46
C LEU A 76 20.75 -4.04 -5.00
N ARG A 77 21.63 -4.98 -4.63
CA ARG A 77 22.98 -4.67 -4.14
C ARG A 77 23.81 -3.75 -5.07
N PRO A 78 23.93 -4.00 -6.39
CA PRO A 78 24.69 -3.11 -7.26
C PRO A 78 24.08 -1.71 -7.37
N LEU A 79 22.74 -1.59 -7.32
CA LEU A 79 22.04 -0.30 -7.38
C LEU A 79 22.32 0.54 -6.12
N VAL A 80 22.18 -0.05 -4.94
CA VAL A 80 22.47 0.63 -3.66
C VAL A 80 23.95 0.98 -3.54
N LYS A 81 24.84 0.12 -4.03
CA LYS A 81 26.28 0.41 -4.07
C LYS A 81 26.59 1.63 -4.92
N ALA A 82 25.98 1.76 -6.10
CA ALA A 82 26.17 2.93 -6.97
C ALA A 82 25.73 4.23 -6.27
N LEU A 83 24.58 4.21 -5.57
CA LEU A 83 24.12 5.36 -4.78
C LEU A 83 25.08 5.72 -3.64
N ARG A 84 25.65 4.73 -2.95
CA ARG A 84 26.63 4.94 -1.87
C ARG A 84 27.94 5.50 -2.36
N ASP A 85 28.44 4.96 -3.47
CA ASP A 85 29.68 5.43 -4.08
C ASP A 85 29.49 6.90 -4.57
N ALA A 86 28.30 7.24 -5.08
CA ALA A 86 27.92 8.61 -5.43
C ALA A 86 27.75 9.53 -4.21
N ASP A 87 27.10 9.07 -3.12
CA ASP A 87 26.93 9.81 -1.86
C ASP A 87 28.29 10.24 -1.30
N LYS A 88 29.24 9.31 -1.25
CA LYS A 88 30.61 9.58 -0.83
C LYS A 88 31.30 10.61 -1.72
N LEU A 89 31.20 10.48 -3.04
CA LEU A 89 31.80 11.43 -3.98
C LEU A 89 31.21 12.83 -3.81
N VAL A 90 29.88 12.95 -3.72
CA VAL A 90 29.20 14.24 -3.50
C VAL A 90 29.64 14.86 -2.18
N TRP A 91 29.79 14.07 -1.12
CA TRP A 91 30.28 14.54 0.17
C TRP A 91 31.73 15.05 0.08
N GLU A 92 32.65 14.29 -0.54
CA GLU A 92 34.05 14.69 -0.71
C GLU A 92 34.18 15.95 -1.58
N ALA A 93 33.45 16.01 -2.69
CA ALA A 93 33.44 17.16 -3.58
C ALA A 93 32.90 18.42 -2.89
N THR A 94 31.79 18.31 -2.16
CA THR A 94 31.24 19.46 -1.42
C THR A 94 32.13 19.88 -0.25
N ALA A 95 32.78 18.96 0.44
CA ALA A 95 33.74 19.27 1.50
C ALA A 95 34.98 20.00 0.95
N ALA A 96 35.49 19.60 -0.21
CA ALA A 96 36.58 20.30 -0.89
C ALA A 96 36.17 21.72 -1.32
N LEU A 97 34.93 21.91 -1.77
CA LEU A 97 34.40 23.23 -2.14
C LEU A 97 34.15 24.13 -0.91
N ASP A 98 33.67 23.56 0.19
CA ASP A 98 33.51 24.27 1.46
C ASP A 98 34.87 24.69 2.04
N ALA A 99 35.93 23.87 1.89
CA ALA A 99 37.29 24.25 2.30
C ALA A 99 37.89 25.40 1.47
N LEU A 100 37.34 25.66 0.29
CA LEU A 100 37.66 26.81 -0.56
C LEU A 100 36.71 27.99 -0.32
N ASP A 101 35.85 27.92 0.71
CA ASP A 101 34.81 28.91 1.03
C ASP A 101 33.85 29.22 -0.13
N TRP A 102 33.79 28.34 -1.12
CA TRP A 102 33.12 28.61 -2.40
C TRP A 102 33.59 29.93 -3.05
N ALA A 103 34.86 30.30 -2.89
CA ALA A 103 35.39 31.56 -3.42
C ALA A 103 35.28 31.60 -4.95
N PRO A 104 34.59 32.60 -5.55
CA PRO A 104 34.34 32.66 -7.00
C PRO A 104 35.63 32.68 -7.81
N GLU A 105 36.72 33.25 -7.28
CA GLU A 105 38.02 33.35 -7.95
C GLU A 105 38.70 31.97 -8.08
N SER A 106 38.41 31.05 -7.15
CA SER A 106 38.94 29.68 -7.16
C SER A 106 38.11 28.74 -8.04
N LEU A 107 36.85 29.12 -8.27
CA LEU A 107 35.88 28.32 -9.01
C LEU A 107 35.77 28.82 -10.45
N ALA A 108 35.81 30.11 -10.73
CA ALA A 108 35.67 30.61 -12.09
C ALA A 108 36.77 30.08 -13.02
N ARG A 109 36.37 29.65 -14.21
CA ARG A 109 37.25 29.32 -15.33
C ARG A 109 36.99 30.32 -16.43
N ASP A 110 37.60 31.50 -16.30
CA ASP A 110 37.55 32.49 -17.36
C ASP A 110 38.38 32.03 -18.56
N THR A 111 37.75 32.08 -19.72
CA THR A 111 38.30 31.71 -21.03
C THR A 111 39.35 32.71 -21.54
N GLY A 112 39.78 33.67 -20.71
CA GLY A 112 40.65 34.78 -21.08
C GLY A 112 42.07 34.41 -21.54
N ASP A 113 42.38 33.13 -21.76
CA ASP A 113 43.68 32.70 -22.28
C ASP A 113 43.67 31.31 -22.95
N GLU A 114 42.58 30.92 -23.62
CA GLU A 114 42.52 29.65 -24.39
C GLU A 114 43.60 29.55 -25.49
N SER A 115 44.13 30.69 -25.96
CA SER A 115 45.24 30.74 -26.92
C SER A 115 46.62 30.43 -26.32
N GLN A 116 46.78 30.38 -25.00
CA GLN A 116 48.06 30.08 -24.32
C GLN A 116 48.04 28.82 -23.46
N ARG A 117 46.86 28.22 -23.18
CA ARG A 117 46.75 27.01 -22.38
C ARG A 117 46.85 25.75 -23.26
N THR A 118 48.05 25.17 -23.32
CA THR A 118 48.36 23.95 -24.09
C THR A 118 47.84 22.64 -23.46
N THR A 119 47.20 22.69 -22.30
CA THR A 119 46.65 21.49 -21.62
C THR A 119 45.26 21.77 -21.03
N PRO A 120 44.28 20.86 -21.23
CA PRO A 120 42.99 20.95 -20.55
C PRO A 120 43.22 20.87 -19.04
N GLN A 121 42.64 21.79 -18.27
CA GLN A 121 42.71 21.72 -16.81
C GLN A 121 42.05 20.43 -16.30
N PRO A 122 42.63 19.77 -15.29
CA PRO A 122 42.04 18.59 -14.70
C PRO A 122 40.67 18.91 -14.08
N PRO A 123 39.74 17.94 -14.03
CA PRO A 123 38.44 18.13 -13.42
C PRO A 123 38.59 18.41 -11.93
N ASP A 124 38.07 19.55 -11.48
CA ASP A 124 38.08 19.94 -10.07
C ASP A 124 36.85 19.38 -9.33
N ALA A 125 36.74 19.67 -8.03
CA ALA A 125 35.64 19.19 -7.20
C ALA A 125 34.26 19.60 -7.72
N LEU A 126 34.13 20.78 -8.37
CA LEU A 126 32.85 21.22 -8.92
C LEU A 126 32.51 20.48 -10.22
N ASP A 127 33.51 20.22 -11.07
CA ASP A 127 33.34 19.37 -12.26
C ASP A 127 32.94 17.94 -11.87
N GLN A 128 33.58 17.39 -10.84
CA GLN A 128 33.28 16.06 -10.30
C GLN A 128 31.86 15.99 -9.74
N LEU A 129 31.42 17.03 -9.03
CA LEU A 129 30.05 17.13 -8.51
C LEU A 129 29.01 17.15 -9.65
N VAL A 130 29.23 17.95 -10.69
CA VAL A 130 28.32 18.03 -11.84
C VAL A 130 28.32 16.72 -12.64
N ALA A 131 29.48 16.10 -12.85
CA ALA A 131 29.59 14.82 -13.53
C ALA A 131 28.86 13.71 -12.75
N CYS A 132 29.01 13.68 -11.43
CA CYS A 132 28.29 12.77 -10.55
C CYS A 132 26.77 12.98 -10.64
N ALA A 133 26.29 14.22 -10.57
CA ALA A 133 24.87 14.54 -10.70
C ALA A 133 24.25 14.05 -12.04
N ARG A 134 25.02 14.08 -13.14
CA ARG A 134 24.57 13.55 -14.44
C ARG A 134 24.39 12.03 -14.40
N ALA A 135 25.38 11.29 -13.88
CA ALA A 135 25.31 9.84 -13.75
C ALA A 135 24.18 9.41 -12.81
N LEU A 136 24.04 10.13 -11.70
CA LEU A 136 23.10 9.84 -10.63
C LEU A 136 21.62 9.92 -11.03
N THR A 137 21.29 10.68 -12.10
CA THR A 137 19.91 10.83 -12.59
C THR A 137 19.27 9.47 -12.90
N GLU A 138 20.05 8.58 -13.53
CA GLU A 138 19.57 7.24 -13.88
C GLU A 138 19.62 6.29 -12.68
N ASP A 139 20.68 6.35 -11.87
CA ASP A 139 20.85 5.50 -10.69
C ASP A 139 19.73 5.70 -9.65
N VAL A 140 19.32 6.95 -9.40
CA VAL A 140 18.19 7.28 -8.52
C VAL A 140 16.89 6.69 -9.06
N ARG A 141 16.64 6.82 -10.37
CA ARG A 141 15.44 6.30 -11.03
C ARG A 141 15.39 4.78 -10.98
N GLN A 142 16.50 4.10 -11.31
CA GLN A 142 16.59 2.64 -11.30
C GLN A 142 16.43 2.07 -9.90
N THR A 143 17.10 2.66 -8.90
CA THR A 143 17.00 2.20 -7.51
C THR A 143 15.58 2.38 -6.98
N ALA A 144 14.98 3.57 -7.17
CA ALA A 144 13.63 3.83 -6.70
C ALA A 144 12.59 2.93 -7.39
N SER A 145 12.70 2.76 -8.72
CA SER A 145 11.82 1.88 -9.49
C SER A 145 11.94 0.42 -9.05
N PHE A 146 13.17 -0.06 -8.80
CA PHE A 146 13.40 -1.42 -8.32
C PHE A 146 12.79 -1.63 -6.93
N ILE A 147 13.03 -0.70 -6.00
CA ILE A 147 12.47 -0.79 -4.65
C ILE A 147 10.95 -0.70 -4.69
N GLN A 148 10.39 0.17 -5.53
CA GLN A 148 8.95 0.33 -5.70
C GLN A 148 8.28 -0.92 -6.28
N GLY A 149 8.86 -1.47 -7.36
CA GLY A 149 8.36 -2.69 -8.00
C GLY A 149 8.43 -3.93 -7.11
N ASN A 150 9.32 -3.94 -6.11
CA ASN A 150 9.48 -5.04 -5.17
C ASN A 150 9.08 -4.66 -3.73
N SER A 151 8.34 -3.57 -3.55
CA SER A 151 8.09 -2.96 -2.23
C SER A 151 7.38 -3.90 -1.26
N THR A 152 6.46 -4.75 -1.72
CA THR A 152 5.75 -5.74 -0.90
C THR A 152 6.64 -6.87 -0.39
N LEU A 153 7.74 -7.15 -1.08
CA LEU A 153 8.73 -8.17 -0.68
C LEU A 153 9.82 -7.57 0.22
N LEU A 154 10.13 -6.28 0.02
CA LEU A 154 11.17 -5.53 0.73
C LEU A 154 10.68 -4.93 2.05
N PHE A 155 9.40 -4.61 2.17
CA PHE A 155 8.85 -3.99 3.36
C PHE A 155 7.67 -4.81 3.86
N LYS A 156 7.94 -5.73 4.79
CA LYS A 156 6.90 -6.16 5.73
C LYS A 156 6.69 -5.03 6.73
N ARG A 157 5.46 -4.54 6.88
CA ARG A 157 5.15 -3.66 8.01
C ARG A 157 5.57 -4.38 9.29
N ALA A 158 6.28 -3.65 10.16
CA ALA A 158 6.70 -4.17 11.44
C ALA A 158 5.45 -4.69 12.17
N SER A 159 5.51 -5.95 12.57
CA SER A 159 4.56 -6.56 13.47
C SER A 159 4.45 -5.65 14.69
N THR A 160 3.35 -4.92 14.82
CA THR A 160 2.96 -4.36 16.11
C THR A 160 2.90 -5.50 17.12
N PRO A 161 3.31 -5.28 18.38
CA PRO A 161 3.19 -6.29 19.41
C PRO A 161 1.73 -6.75 19.52
N PRO A 162 1.50 -8.03 19.90
CA PRO A 162 0.19 -8.65 19.83
C PRO A 162 -0.74 -7.91 20.80
N GLY A 163 -1.77 -7.23 20.27
CA GLY A 163 -2.66 -6.48 21.16
C GLY A 163 -3.85 -5.76 20.54
N SER A 164 -3.74 -5.05 19.42
CA SER A 164 -4.83 -4.12 19.08
C SER A 164 -4.88 -3.59 17.65
N GLY A 165 -4.57 -4.41 16.64
CA GLY A 165 -4.62 -3.91 15.25
C GLY A 165 -4.48 -4.91 14.12
N GLU A 166 -4.54 -6.23 14.38
CA GLU A 166 -4.38 -7.26 13.33
C GLU A 166 -5.53 -7.32 12.30
N TRP A 167 -6.61 -6.55 12.47
CA TRP A 167 -7.83 -6.73 11.67
C TRP A 167 -8.03 -5.71 10.54
N LEU A 168 -7.24 -4.63 10.50
CA LEU A 168 -7.36 -3.62 9.44
C LEU A 168 -6.48 -3.95 8.22
N GLU A 169 -5.45 -4.78 8.38
CA GLU A 169 -4.45 -5.04 7.33
C GLU A 169 -4.78 -6.23 6.42
N ASP A 170 -5.70 -7.11 6.80
CA ASP A 170 -6.16 -8.22 5.93
C ASP A 170 -7.28 -7.81 4.95
N TYR A 171 -7.94 -6.66 5.15
CA TYR A 171 -9.03 -6.19 4.26
C TYR A 171 -8.57 -5.27 3.12
N ASP A 172 -7.31 -4.84 3.12
CA ASP A 172 -6.65 -4.20 1.97
C ASP A 172 -5.87 -5.23 1.11
N TYR A 173 -6.06 -6.53 1.38
CA TYR A 173 -5.58 -7.64 0.57
C TYR A 173 -6.50 -7.90 -0.64
N VAL A 174 -6.94 -6.84 -1.31
CA VAL A 174 -7.43 -6.93 -2.68
C VAL A 174 -6.25 -6.83 -3.64
N ASN A 175 -5.68 -8.00 -3.92
CA ASN A 175 -5.08 -8.38 -5.19
C ASN A 175 -3.67 -7.84 -5.56
N LEU A 176 -2.63 -8.44 -4.97
CA LEU A 176 -1.37 -8.72 -5.68
C LEU A 176 -1.16 -10.23 -5.93
N GLU A 177 -2.20 -11.04 -5.68
CA GLU A 177 -2.36 -12.29 -6.41
C GLU A 177 -2.85 -11.92 -7.81
N SER A 178 -2.21 -12.44 -8.86
CA SER A 178 -2.77 -12.26 -10.20
C SER A 178 -4.19 -12.84 -10.18
N ARG A 179 -5.12 -12.22 -10.91
CA ARG A 179 -6.46 -12.80 -11.13
C ARG A 179 -6.39 -14.28 -11.54
N GLU A 180 -5.30 -14.66 -12.21
CA GLU A 180 -4.97 -16.03 -12.58
C GLU A 180 -4.63 -16.93 -11.38
N SER A 181 -3.89 -16.45 -10.37
CA SER A 181 -3.62 -17.21 -9.15
C SER A 181 -4.84 -17.45 -8.27
N VAL A 182 -5.74 -16.46 -8.16
CA VAL A 182 -7.03 -16.62 -7.46
C VAL A 182 -7.89 -17.66 -8.20
N ALA A 183 -8.00 -17.53 -9.53
CA ALA A 183 -8.74 -18.49 -10.35
C ALA A 183 -8.17 -19.92 -10.26
N ARG A 184 -6.84 -20.07 -10.13
CA ARG A 184 -6.21 -21.39 -9.90
C ARG A 184 -6.54 -21.95 -8.52
N GLN A 185 -6.55 -21.14 -7.47
CA GLN A 185 -6.95 -21.56 -6.13
C GLN A 185 -8.43 -21.99 -6.11
N ASP A 186 -9.32 -21.22 -6.74
CA ASP A 186 -10.74 -21.57 -6.83
C ASP A 186 -10.97 -22.86 -7.62
N ALA A 187 -10.26 -23.05 -8.74
CA ALA A 187 -10.34 -24.28 -9.52
C ALA A 187 -9.85 -25.50 -8.72
N ASP A 188 -8.81 -25.35 -7.91
CA ASP A 188 -8.29 -26.39 -7.03
C ASP A 188 -9.27 -26.72 -5.88
N ILE A 189 -9.92 -25.71 -5.29
CA ILE A 189 -11.01 -25.92 -4.32
C ILE A 189 -12.18 -26.67 -4.97
N LEU A 190 -12.66 -26.23 -6.14
CA LEU A 190 -13.75 -26.87 -6.89
C LEU A 190 -13.43 -28.33 -7.24
N ALA A 191 -12.18 -28.63 -7.60
CA ALA A 191 -11.75 -30.00 -7.88
C ALA A 191 -11.81 -30.89 -6.63
N SER A 192 -11.50 -30.33 -5.45
CA SER A 192 -11.51 -31.05 -4.16
C SER A 192 -12.90 -31.21 -3.55
N LEU A 193 -13.90 -30.44 -4.01
CA LEU A 193 -15.24 -30.42 -3.46
C LEU A 193 -16.11 -31.59 -3.96
N PRO A 194 -16.97 -32.15 -3.07
CA PRO A 194 -18.12 -32.98 -3.47
C PRO A 194 -19.02 -32.27 -4.47
N VAL A 195 -19.68 -33.03 -5.35
CA VAL A 195 -20.50 -32.49 -6.46
C VAL A 195 -21.65 -31.61 -5.94
N GLU A 196 -22.16 -31.93 -4.76
CA GLU A 196 -23.24 -31.23 -4.07
C GLU A 196 -22.83 -29.79 -3.68
N LEU A 197 -21.57 -29.57 -3.29
CA LEU A 197 -21.06 -28.28 -2.80
C LEU A 197 -20.50 -27.38 -3.91
N ARG A 198 -20.11 -27.94 -5.06
CA ARG A 198 -19.51 -27.17 -6.17
C ARG A 198 -20.42 -26.05 -6.68
N LYS A 199 -21.71 -26.34 -6.84
CA LYS A 199 -22.68 -25.34 -7.33
C LYS A 199 -22.83 -24.16 -6.36
N SER A 200 -22.81 -24.44 -5.05
CA SER A 200 -22.88 -23.40 -4.03
C SER A 200 -21.61 -22.56 -4.03
N TYR A 201 -20.42 -23.18 -4.10
CA TYR A 201 -19.15 -22.45 -4.19
C TYR A 201 -19.05 -21.55 -5.43
N ASP A 202 -19.44 -22.03 -6.60
CA ASP A 202 -19.48 -21.22 -7.84
C ASP A 202 -20.39 -19.99 -7.70
N ALA A 203 -21.51 -20.14 -7.00
CA ALA A 203 -22.43 -19.04 -6.74
C ALA A 203 -21.80 -18.00 -5.78
N LEU A 204 -21.09 -18.44 -4.74
CA LEU A 204 -20.35 -17.55 -3.83
C LEU A 204 -19.26 -16.75 -4.54
N VAL A 205 -18.51 -17.39 -5.45
CA VAL A 205 -17.49 -16.70 -6.26
C VAL A 205 -18.14 -15.60 -7.10
N LYS A 206 -19.25 -15.90 -7.79
CA LYS A 206 -19.98 -14.91 -8.60
C LYS A 206 -20.56 -13.77 -7.76
N GLU A 207 -21.13 -14.08 -6.60
CA GLU A 207 -21.65 -13.08 -5.66
C GLU A 207 -20.52 -12.15 -5.19
N ALA A 208 -19.36 -12.70 -4.84
CA ALA A 208 -18.18 -11.93 -4.45
C ALA A 208 -17.64 -11.06 -5.61
N GLU A 209 -17.58 -11.58 -6.84
CA GLU A 209 -17.19 -10.80 -8.02
C GLU A 209 -18.17 -9.66 -8.32
N SER A 210 -19.47 -9.93 -8.22
CA SER A 210 -20.52 -8.91 -8.42
C SER A 210 -20.48 -7.82 -7.36
N ALA A 211 -20.11 -8.17 -6.12
CA ALA A 211 -19.94 -7.23 -5.01
C ALA A 211 -18.58 -6.50 -5.05
N ALA A 212 -17.60 -6.99 -5.82
CA ALA A 212 -16.31 -6.33 -6.04
C ALA A 212 -16.36 -5.25 -7.14
N VAL A 213 -17.38 -5.27 -7.99
CA VAL A 213 -17.72 -4.12 -8.85
C VAL A 213 -18.28 -3.05 -7.92
N ILE A 214 -17.39 -2.15 -7.51
CA ILE A 214 -17.68 -1.00 -6.68
C ILE A 214 -18.87 -0.23 -7.29
N ASN A 215 -20.07 -0.45 -6.75
CA ASN A 215 -21.14 0.54 -6.68
C ASN A 215 -20.81 1.46 -5.49
N GLU A 216 -19.62 2.06 -5.51
CA GLU A 216 -19.57 3.44 -5.04
C GLU A 216 -20.52 4.21 -5.95
N PRO A 217 -21.21 5.24 -5.44
CA PRO A 217 -21.79 6.20 -6.33
C PRO A 217 -20.64 6.73 -7.19
N LYS A 218 -20.46 6.16 -8.39
CA LYS A 218 -19.91 6.92 -9.49
C LYS A 218 -20.75 8.18 -9.48
N ALA A 219 -20.09 9.32 -9.40
CA ALA A 219 -20.60 10.54 -9.97
C ALA A 219 -20.89 10.27 -11.47
N SER A 220 -21.95 9.52 -11.75
CA SER A 220 -22.59 9.45 -13.05
C SER A 220 -23.49 10.66 -13.08
N ASP A 221 -22.96 11.71 -13.69
CA ASP A 221 -23.74 12.73 -14.38
C ASP A 221 -24.87 13.36 -13.55
N GLY A 222 -24.51 14.32 -12.69
CA GLY A 222 -25.45 15.36 -12.25
C GLY A 222 -26.43 15.01 -11.13
N GLY A 223 -25.97 14.45 -10.01
CA GLY A 223 -26.76 14.42 -8.78
C GLY A 223 -25.89 14.18 -7.55
N ASP A 224 -25.50 15.25 -6.86
CA ASP A 224 -25.18 15.16 -5.43
C ASP A 224 -26.34 14.43 -4.76
N LEU A 225 -26.07 13.35 -4.02
CA LEU A 225 -27.03 12.89 -3.02
C LEU A 225 -27.20 14.07 -2.06
N ASP A 226 -28.34 14.74 -2.15
CA ASP A 226 -28.72 15.82 -1.24
C ASP A 226 -28.54 15.28 0.20
N PRO A 227 -28.01 16.05 1.18
CA PRO A 227 -27.91 15.67 2.60
C PRO A 227 -29.24 15.29 3.30
N ASP A 228 -30.28 14.93 2.56
CA ASP A 228 -31.50 14.32 3.08
C ASP A 228 -31.19 12.90 3.60
N ASP A 229 -31.14 12.76 4.92
CA ASP A 229 -30.97 11.49 5.66
C ASP A 229 -31.86 10.37 5.08
N LYS A 230 -33.04 10.69 4.51
CA LYS A 230 -33.96 9.73 3.89
C LYS A 230 -33.35 9.00 2.70
N GLN A 231 -32.72 9.72 1.78
CA GLN A 231 -32.21 9.14 0.54
C GLN A 231 -31.01 8.22 0.82
N VAL A 232 -30.12 8.68 1.71
CA VAL A 232 -28.96 7.92 2.19
C VAL A 232 -29.41 6.64 2.90
N LEU A 233 -30.36 6.74 3.84
CA LEU A 233 -30.87 5.59 4.57
C LEU A 233 -31.63 4.61 3.67
N ALA A 234 -32.46 5.08 2.75
CA ALA A 234 -33.20 4.21 1.83
C ALA A 234 -32.25 3.42 0.91
N PHE A 235 -31.23 4.08 0.37
CA PHE A 235 -30.22 3.46 -0.49
C PHE A 235 -29.43 2.40 0.27
N TYR A 236 -28.85 2.75 1.42
CA TYR A 236 -28.04 1.81 2.20
C TYR A 236 -28.87 0.72 2.87
N ALA A 237 -30.14 0.96 3.23
CA ALA A 237 -31.04 -0.10 3.69
C ALA A 237 -31.28 -1.14 2.60
N ALA A 238 -31.52 -0.72 1.35
CA ALA A 238 -31.67 -1.63 0.22
C ALA A 238 -30.39 -2.44 -0.04
N GLN A 239 -29.22 -1.79 0.00
CA GLN A 239 -27.93 -2.49 -0.12
C GLN A 239 -27.71 -3.50 1.03
N THR A 240 -28.04 -3.11 2.26
CA THR A 240 -27.88 -3.96 3.45
C THR A 240 -28.74 -5.22 3.34
N VAL A 241 -29.96 -5.13 2.80
CA VAL A 241 -30.81 -6.31 2.55
C VAL A 241 -30.14 -7.27 1.57
N THR A 242 -29.61 -6.76 0.45
CA THR A 242 -28.91 -7.58 -0.56
C THR A 242 -27.67 -8.26 0.03
N HIS A 243 -26.79 -7.50 0.69
CA HIS A 243 -25.56 -8.06 1.25
C HIS A 243 -25.83 -8.98 2.45
N SER A 244 -26.92 -8.77 3.20
CA SER A 244 -27.37 -9.71 4.22
C SER A 244 -27.79 -11.04 3.61
N ALA A 245 -28.39 -11.06 2.42
CA ALA A 245 -28.75 -12.30 1.73
C ALA A 245 -27.50 -13.07 1.27
N HIS A 246 -26.51 -12.39 0.70
CA HIS A 246 -25.22 -13.01 0.34
C HIS A 246 -24.49 -13.56 1.58
N LEU A 247 -24.54 -12.85 2.71
CA LEU A 247 -23.98 -13.36 3.96
C LEU A 247 -24.70 -14.64 4.42
N THR A 248 -26.04 -14.66 4.41
CA THR A 248 -26.80 -15.88 4.76
C THR A 248 -26.40 -17.06 3.87
N HIS A 249 -26.33 -16.84 2.55
CA HIS A 249 -25.91 -17.89 1.62
C HIS A 249 -24.48 -18.39 1.88
N ALA A 250 -23.54 -17.49 2.16
CA ALA A 250 -22.16 -17.87 2.51
C ALA A 250 -22.08 -18.67 3.81
N ILE A 251 -22.90 -18.31 4.82
CA ILE A 251 -22.97 -19.03 6.09
C ILE A 251 -23.56 -20.44 5.87
N ASP A 252 -24.66 -20.56 5.14
CA ASP A 252 -25.28 -21.86 4.86
C ASP A 252 -24.31 -22.79 4.13
N ALA A 253 -23.61 -22.28 3.11
CA ALA A 253 -22.60 -23.01 2.37
C ALA A 253 -21.42 -23.44 3.27
N PHE A 254 -20.97 -22.55 4.16
CA PHE A 254 -19.93 -22.86 5.14
C PHE A 254 -20.38 -23.95 6.12
N LEU A 255 -21.59 -23.86 6.67
CA LEU A 255 -22.11 -24.87 7.61
C LEU A 255 -22.23 -26.24 6.92
N GLN A 256 -22.64 -26.28 5.65
CA GLN A 256 -22.63 -27.53 4.89
C GLN A 256 -21.23 -28.15 4.78
N THR A 257 -20.16 -27.35 4.67
CA THR A 257 -18.79 -27.92 4.68
C THR A 257 -18.44 -28.59 6.01
N VAL A 258 -18.95 -28.05 7.12
CA VAL A 258 -18.73 -28.62 8.46
C VAL A 258 -19.57 -29.90 8.64
N GLU A 259 -20.84 -29.87 8.25
CA GLU A 259 -21.74 -31.03 8.29
C GLU A 259 -21.19 -32.22 7.48
N HIS A 260 -20.59 -31.94 6.33
CA HIS A 260 -19.96 -32.94 5.47
C HIS A 260 -18.51 -33.26 5.85
N ASN A 261 -18.05 -32.83 7.04
CA ASN A 261 -16.72 -33.08 7.60
C ASN A 261 -15.57 -32.75 6.61
N GLN A 262 -15.72 -31.67 5.86
CA GLN A 262 -14.73 -31.25 4.87
C GLN A 262 -13.41 -30.84 5.55
N PRO A 263 -12.26 -31.05 4.89
CA PRO A 263 -10.96 -30.72 5.47
C PRO A 263 -10.74 -29.19 5.60
N PRO A 264 -9.76 -28.74 6.40
CA PRO A 264 -9.46 -27.33 6.63
C PRO A 264 -9.38 -26.48 5.37
N LYS A 265 -8.73 -26.98 4.33
CA LYS A 265 -8.62 -26.27 3.04
C LYS A 265 -9.97 -25.81 2.50
N VAL A 266 -11.01 -26.65 2.64
CA VAL A 266 -12.34 -26.41 2.07
C VAL A 266 -13.15 -25.45 2.94
N PHE A 267 -13.30 -25.72 4.25
CA PHE A 267 -14.09 -24.83 5.10
C PHE A 267 -13.41 -23.46 5.28
N LEU A 268 -12.07 -23.38 5.19
CA LEU A 268 -11.35 -22.09 5.16
C LEU A 268 -11.70 -21.29 3.91
N ALA A 269 -11.80 -21.95 2.74
CA ALA A 269 -12.22 -21.29 1.51
C ALA A 269 -13.65 -20.72 1.63
N HIS A 270 -14.58 -21.45 2.27
CA HIS A 270 -15.94 -20.98 2.51
C HIS A 270 -16.01 -19.86 3.56
N SER A 271 -15.20 -19.97 4.62
CA SER A 271 -15.10 -18.93 5.66
C SER A 271 -14.65 -17.59 5.09
N LYS A 272 -13.87 -17.56 3.99
CA LYS A 272 -13.50 -16.31 3.32
C LYS A 272 -14.74 -15.57 2.79
N PHE A 273 -15.71 -16.27 2.21
CA PHE A 273 -16.93 -15.63 1.70
C PHE A 273 -17.81 -15.09 2.82
N VAL A 274 -17.90 -15.79 3.96
CA VAL A 274 -18.59 -15.28 5.16
C VAL A 274 -17.97 -13.96 5.62
N VAL A 275 -16.63 -13.94 5.72
CA VAL A 275 -15.84 -12.79 6.16
C VAL A 275 -15.95 -11.62 5.18
N LEU A 276 -15.88 -11.88 3.87
CA LEU A 276 -16.04 -10.87 2.83
C LEU A 276 -17.45 -10.26 2.81
N SER A 277 -18.49 -11.08 2.87
CA SER A 277 -19.88 -10.63 2.84
C SER A 277 -20.25 -9.82 4.09
N ALA A 278 -19.82 -10.25 5.28
CA ALA A 278 -20.08 -9.53 6.52
C ALA A 278 -19.34 -8.18 6.57
N HIS A 279 -18.13 -8.09 6.04
CA HIS A 279 -17.39 -6.83 5.98
C HIS A 279 -18.07 -5.78 5.08
N ARG A 280 -18.74 -6.20 4.01
CA ARG A 280 -19.56 -5.27 3.22
C ARG A 280 -20.65 -4.62 4.06
N LEU A 281 -21.25 -5.38 4.99
CA LEU A 281 -22.23 -4.83 5.93
C LEU A 281 -21.58 -3.85 6.93
N VAL A 282 -20.40 -4.17 7.46
CA VAL A 282 -19.63 -3.24 8.32
C VAL A 282 -19.36 -1.93 7.58
N HIS A 283 -18.88 -2.01 6.34
CA HIS A 283 -18.58 -0.83 5.52
C HIS A 283 -19.83 0.01 5.24
N ILE A 284 -20.98 -0.62 4.96
CA ILE A 284 -22.26 0.10 4.84
C ILE A 284 -22.60 0.81 6.16
N GLY A 285 -22.45 0.13 7.30
CA GLY A 285 -22.66 0.72 8.62
C GLY A 285 -21.77 1.95 8.89
N ASP A 286 -20.48 1.87 8.58
CA ASP A 286 -19.54 2.98 8.71
C ASP A 286 -19.88 4.15 7.79
N THR A 287 -20.31 3.84 6.56
CA THR A 287 -20.68 4.86 5.58
C THR A 287 -21.95 5.59 6.01
N VAL A 288 -22.96 4.86 6.48
CA VAL A 288 -24.18 5.46 7.05
C VAL A 288 -23.84 6.30 8.28
N HIS A 289 -22.96 5.82 9.16
CA HIS A 289 -22.52 6.59 10.34
C HIS A 289 -21.91 7.96 9.96
N ARG A 290 -21.14 8.03 8.88
CA ARG A 290 -20.49 9.27 8.43
C ARG A 290 -21.43 10.24 7.70
N ASN A 291 -22.49 9.72 7.07
CA ASN A 291 -23.34 10.50 6.16
C ASN A 291 -24.74 10.81 6.71
N VAL A 292 -25.14 10.26 7.87
CA VAL A 292 -26.43 10.54 8.52
C VAL A 292 -26.29 11.54 9.66
N VAL A 293 -27.16 12.54 9.69
CA VAL A 293 -27.17 13.62 10.70
C VAL A 293 -27.84 13.17 12.00
N ARG A 294 -28.90 12.37 11.93
CA ARG A 294 -29.64 11.89 13.12
C ARG A 294 -28.75 11.04 14.06
N SER A 295 -28.41 11.60 15.22
CA SER A 295 -27.45 11.02 16.17
C SER A 295 -27.84 9.65 16.72
N GLU A 296 -29.13 9.39 16.94
CA GLU A 296 -29.62 8.10 17.44
C GLU A 296 -29.36 6.96 16.44
N VAL A 297 -29.73 7.18 15.17
CA VAL A 297 -29.49 6.24 14.07
C VAL A 297 -27.99 6.04 13.87
N ARG A 298 -27.24 7.13 13.82
CA ARG A 298 -25.78 7.12 13.66
C ARG A 298 -25.07 6.31 14.75
N SER A 299 -25.52 6.42 16.01
CA SER A 299 -24.91 5.71 17.14
C SER A 299 -25.31 4.23 17.17
N SER A 300 -26.58 3.92 16.87
CA SER A 300 -27.08 2.55 16.79
C SER A 300 -26.36 1.76 15.68
N VAL A 301 -26.29 2.33 14.48
CA VAL A 301 -25.65 1.69 13.31
C VAL A 301 -24.16 1.47 13.56
N LEU A 302 -23.45 2.45 14.12
CA LEU A 302 -22.03 2.29 14.47
C LEU A 302 -21.81 1.20 15.52
N ASN A 303 -22.66 1.13 16.55
CA ASN A 303 -22.54 0.10 17.57
C ASN A 303 -22.71 -1.30 16.97
N CYS A 304 -23.70 -1.50 16.09
CA CYS A 304 -23.88 -2.76 15.38
C CYS A 304 -22.70 -3.08 14.43
N ALA A 305 -22.16 -2.08 13.72
CA ALA A 305 -21.01 -2.27 12.83
C ALA A 305 -19.74 -2.67 13.60
N ASN A 306 -19.48 -2.03 14.75
CA ASN A 306 -18.36 -2.37 15.63
C ASN A 306 -18.49 -3.78 16.22
N GLN A 307 -19.69 -4.14 16.69
CA GLN A 307 -19.95 -5.50 17.19
C GLN A 307 -19.77 -6.56 16.09
N LEU A 308 -20.20 -6.26 14.87
CA LEU A 308 -20.03 -7.16 13.73
C LEU A 308 -18.55 -7.33 13.38
N SER A 309 -17.77 -6.24 13.42
CA SER A 309 -16.32 -6.28 13.23
C SER A 309 -15.62 -7.12 14.29
N GLU A 310 -15.98 -6.97 15.57
CA GLU A 310 -15.43 -7.76 16.67
C GLU A 310 -15.82 -9.24 16.56
N ALA A 311 -17.07 -9.55 16.19
CA ALA A 311 -17.50 -10.91 15.95
C ALA A 311 -16.72 -11.56 14.81
N LEU A 312 -16.48 -10.84 13.71
CA LEU A 312 -15.65 -11.33 12.60
C LEU A 312 -14.22 -11.66 13.04
N ALA A 313 -13.61 -10.80 13.86
CA ALA A 313 -12.29 -11.07 14.43
C ALA A 313 -12.27 -12.38 15.23
N GLN A 314 -13.28 -12.60 16.08
CA GLN A 314 -13.40 -13.84 16.84
C GLN A 314 -13.63 -15.05 15.93
N THR A 315 -14.47 -14.92 14.90
CA THR A 315 -14.71 -15.97 13.91
C THR A 315 -13.42 -16.40 13.23
N VAL A 316 -12.63 -15.46 12.72
CA VAL A 316 -11.36 -15.79 12.06
C VAL A 316 -10.39 -16.50 13.01
N GLN A 317 -10.27 -16.04 14.26
CA GLN A 317 -9.42 -16.71 15.26
C GLN A 317 -9.87 -18.14 15.53
N LYS A 318 -11.17 -18.35 15.73
CA LYS A 318 -11.76 -19.66 15.99
C LYS A 318 -11.65 -20.58 14.75
N THR A 319 -11.85 -20.06 13.54
CA THR A 319 -11.64 -20.80 12.28
C THR A 319 -10.18 -21.24 12.12
N LYS A 320 -9.22 -20.36 12.42
CA LYS A 320 -7.79 -20.71 12.40
C LYS A 320 -7.47 -21.80 13.42
N ARG A 321 -8.01 -21.69 14.63
CA ARG A 321 -7.84 -22.71 15.68
C ARG A 321 -8.45 -24.04 15.25
N ALA A 322 -9.64 -24.04 14.65
CA ALA A 322 -10.30 -25.22 14.12
C ALA A 322 -9.45 -25.91 13.03
N ALA A 323 -8.85 -25.13 12.13
CA ALA A 323 -7.95 -25.65 11.09
C ALA A 323 -6.67 -26.28 11.67
N GLN A 324 -6.06 -25.64 12.68
CA GLN A 324 -4.83 -26.13 13.33
C GLN A 324 -5.06 -27.39 14.16
N GLN A 325 -6.23 -27.50 14.78
CA GLN A 325 -6.58 -28.59 15.70
C GLN A 325 -7.46 -29.65 15.02
N PHE A 326 -7.67 -29.57 13.72
CA PHE A 326 -8.54 -30.51 12.99
C PHE A 326 -8.03 -31.96 13.15
N PRO A 327 -8.89 -32.95 13.49
CA PRO A 327 -10.35 -32.91 13.56
C PRO A 327 -10.93 -32.74 14.99
N SER A 328 -10.52 -31.71 15.74
CA SER A 328 -11.10 -31.40 17.05
C SER A 328 -12.54 -30.89 16.95
N VAL A 329 -13.49 -31.69 17.42
CA VAL A 329 -14.93 -31.35 17.44
C VAL A 329 -15.19 -30.08 18.25
N THR A 330 -14.51 -29.89 19.38
CA THR A 330 -14.66 -28.69 20.21
C THR A 330 -14.23 -27.43 19.46
N ALA A 331 -13.08 -27.47 18.77
CA ALA A 331 -12.58 -26.32 18.03
C ALA A 331 -13.47 -25.99 16.81
N VAL A 332 -14.00 -27.02 16.14
CA VAL A 332 -14.95 -26.86 15.03
C VAL A 332 -16.28 -26.30 15.53
N GLN A 333 -16.79 -26.73 16.68
CA GLN A 333 -18.02 -26.19 17.26
C GLN A 333 -17.86 -24.73 17.67
N GLU A 334 -16.76 -24.37 18.34
CA GLU A 334 -16.47 -22.97 18.70
C GLU A 334 -16.46 -22.06 17.44
N MET A 335 -15.89 -22.54 16.34
CA MET A 335 -15.91 -21.87 15.04
C MET A 335 -17.34 -21.72 14.50
N VAL A 336 -18.14 -22.78 14.48
CA VAL A 336 -19.55 -22.74 14.04
C VAL A 336 -20.35 -21.74 14.86
N ASP A 337 -20.24 -21.79 16.19
CA ASP A 337 -20.95 -20.88 17.10
C ASP A 337 -20.61 -19.42 16.77
N SER A 338 -19.34 -19.11 16.52
CA SER A 338 -18.92 -17.75 16.15
C SER A 338 -19.46 -17.28 14.80
N VAL A 339 -19.66 -18.18 13.83
CA VAL A 339 -20.28 -17.82 12.53
C VAL A 339 -21.77 -17.55 12.72
N VAL A 340 -22.42 -18.27 13.62
CA VAL A 340 -23.82 -18.02 13.98
C VAL A 340 -23.97 -16.65 14.69
N ASP A 341 -23.03 -16.30 15.58
CA ASP A 341 -22.99 -14.97 16.21
C ASP A 341 -22.92 -13.84 15.17
N VAL A 342 -22.06 -13.99 14.15
CA VAL A 342 -21.98 -13.05 13.00
C VAL A 342 -23.33 -12.89 12.31
N SER A 343 -24.06 -13.99 12.10
CA SER A 343 -25.41 -13.96 11.49
C SER A 343 -26.39 -13.12 12.31
N HIS A 344 -26.40 -13.30 13.64
CA HIS A 344 -27.28 -12.57 14.53
C HIS A 344 -26.97 -11.07 14.54
N ILE A 345 -25.70 -10.69 14.69
CA ILE A 345 -25.30 -9.29 14.74
C ILE A 345 -25.52 -8.59 13.39
N ALA A 346 -25.24 -9.27 12.27
CA ALA A 346 -25.54 -8.76 10.93
C ALA A 346 -27.05 -8.54 10.73
N ARG A 347 -27.89 -9.41 11.28
CA ARG A 347 -29.35 -9.24 11.27
C ARG A 347 -29.77 -7.99 12.04
N ASP A 348 -29.16 -7.75 13.19
CA ASP A 348 -29.47 -6.58 14.02
C ASP A 348 -29.06 -5.28 13.32
N LEU A 349 -27.88 -5.24 12.68
CA LEU A 349 -27.47 -4.13 11.82
C LEU A 349 -28.48 -3.86 10.69
N LYS A 350 -28.93 -4.92 10.00
CA LYS A 350 -29.96 -4.81 8.97
C LYS A 350 -31.26 -4.23 9.52
N MET A 351 -31.74 -4.75 10.64
CA MET A 351 -32.98 -4.27 11.25
C MET A 351 -32.85 -2.80 11.67
N SER A 352 -31.71 -2.40 12.25
CA SER A 352 -31.44 -1.01 12.63
C SER A 352 -31.49 -0.07 11.42
N LEU A 353 -30.92 -0.46 10.28
CA LEU A 353 -30.91 0.36 9.07
C LEU A 353 -32.28 0.43 8.38
N VAL A 354 -32.98 -0.70 8.27
CA VAL A 354 -34.31 -0.77 7.65
C VAL A 354 -35.34 0.00 8.46
N GLN A 355 -35.31 -0.12 9.79
CA GLN A 355 -36.20 0.65 10.67
C GLN A 355 -35.89 2.15 10.61
N ALA A 356 -34.61 2.53 10.61
CA ALA A 356 -34.22 3.92 10.46
C ALA A 356 -34.76 4.51 9.16
N ALA A 357 -34.64 3.80 8.03
CA ALA A 357 -35.15 4.25 6.73
C ALA A 357 -36.69 4.39 6.68
N GLN A 358 -37.44 3.70 7.54
CA GLN A 358 -38.90 3.81 7.63
C GLN A 358 -39.37 4.96 8.54
N GLN A 359 -38.48 5.46 9.40
CA GLN A 359 -38.76 6.51 10.40
C GLN A 359 -38.27 7.90 10.00
N VAL A 360 -37.70 8.04 8.79
CA VAL A 360 -37.36 9.34 8.19
C VAL A 360 -38.33 9.58 7.06
#